data_AF-A0A938A591-F1
#
_entry.id   AF-A0A938A591-F1
#
_cell.length_a   1.000
_cell.length_b   1.000
_cell.length_c   1.000
_cell.angle_alpha   90.00
_cell.angle_beta   90.00
_cell.angle_gamma   90.00
#
_symmetry.space_group_name_H-M   'P 1'
#
loop_
_entity.id
_entity.type
_entity.pdbx_description
1 polymer ?
#
loop_
_entity_poly.entity_id
_entity_poly.type
_entity_poly.pdbx_seq_one_letter_code
_entity_poly.pdbx_strand_id
1 'polypeptide(L)'
;MAPTACRIRDLRHRGQPVQAADRFVLATNSYRAGGGAGFAGTHPTDVLIEESRPIRQVLHDHIRTADARPGALVSDWRFAPMPGTSVILDSGPGAAAHLAQRPASLSGLTAIGLQPSGFLRFRLPL
;
A
#
# COMPACT_ATOMS: atom_id res chain seq x y z
N MET A 1 21.18 -3.84 8.36
CA MET A 1 19.80 -3.79 8.92
C MET A 1 19.86 -3.16 10.29
N ALA A 2 18.85 -2.37 10.69
CA ALA A 2 18.74 -1.80 12.04
C ALA A 2 17.94 -2.78 12.91
N PRO A 3 18.59 -3.66 13.71
CA PRO A 3 17.91 -4.79 14.38
C PRO A 3 16.94 -4.34 15.49
N THR A 4 16.98 -3.06 15.85
CA THR A 4 16.19 -2.45 16.92
C THR A 4 15.00 -1.62 16.41
N ALA A 5 14.73 -1.63 15.10
CA ALA A 5 13.68 -0.80 14.52
C ALA A 5 12.26 -1.37 14.81
N CYS A 6 11.57 -0.81 15.80
CA CYS A 6 10.17 -1.12 16.11
C CYS A 6 9.21 -0.07 15.50
N ARG A 7 9.02 -0.10 14.17
CA ARG A 7 8.19 0.89 13.45
C ARG A 7 6.76 0.41 13.12
N ILE A 8 6.54 -0.91 13.11
CA ILE A 8 5.23 -1.51 12.86
C ILE A 8 4.53 -1.69 14.21
N ARG A 9 3.26 -1.27 14.30
CA ARG A 9 2.41 -1.42 15.49
C ARG A 9 1.09 -2.07 15.09
N ASP A 10 0.50 -2.85 16.00
CA ASP A 10 -0.81 -3.49 15.84
C ASP A 10 -0.95 -4.30 14.52
N LEU A 11 0.07 -5.10 14.19
CA LEU A 11 0.04 -5.96 13.01
C LEU A 11 -1.01 -7.06 13.19
N ARG A 12 -2.00 -7.10 12.29
CA ARG A 12 -3.09 -8.06 12.33
C ARG A 12 -3.29 -8.75 10.97
N HIS A 13 -3.71 -10.00 11.02
CA HIS A 13 -4.19 -10.74 9.86
C HIS A 13 -5.60 -11.27 10.16
N ARG A 14 -6.58 -10.93 9.31
CA ARG A 14 -8.00 -11.30 9.52
C ARG A 14 -8.53 -10.93 10.91
N GLY A 15 -8.12 -9.75 11.40
CA GLY A 15 -8.50 -9.23 12.72
C GLY A 15 -7.68 -9.77 13.91
N GLN A 16 -6.87 -10.82 13.72
CA GLN A 16 -6.08 -11.42 14.79
C GLN A 16 -4.65 -10.87 14.84
N PRO A 17 -4.09 -10.59 16.04
CA PRO A 17 -2.69 -10.16 16.17
C PRO A 17 -1.72 -11.21 15.64
N VAL A 18 -0.79 -10.80 14.79
CA VAL A 18 0.25 -11.68 14.24
C VAL A 18 1.31 -11.98 15.30
N GLN A 19 1.58 -13.27 15.53
CA GLN A 19 2.59 -13.76 16.45
C GLN A 19 3.89 -14.15 15.71
N ALA A 20 5.01 -14.19 16.44
CA ALA A 20 6.32 -14.50 15.86
C ALA A 20 6.40 -15.93 15.27
N ALA A 21 5.59 -16.87 15.76
CA ALA A 21 5.55 -18.25 15.28
C ALA A 21 4.58 -18.47 14.11
N ASP A 22 3.78 -17.45 13.75
CA ASP A 22 2.81 -17.58 12.67
C ASP A 22 3.53 -17.75 11.33
N ARG A 23 2.97 -18.62 10.47
CA ARG A 23 3.50 -18.88 9.13
C ARG A 23 2.52 -18.38 8.08
N PHE A 24 3.04 -17.65 7.10
CA PHE A 24 2.26 -17.09 6.01
C PHE A 24 2.84 -17.54 4.66
N VAL A 25 1.96 -17.71 3.67
CA VAL A 25 2.37 -17.78 2.26
C VAL A 25 2.22 -16.36 1.69
N LEU A 26 3.34 -15.80 1.23
CA LEU A 26 3.37 -14.46 0.66
C LEU A 26 3.36 -14.54 -0.88
N ALA A 27 2.36 -13.93 -1.51
CA ALA A 27 2.38 -13.68 -2.95
C ALA A 27 3.23 -12.42 -3.22
N THR A 28 4.29 -12.55 -4.01
CA THR A 28 5.20 -11.45 -4.34
C THR A 28 5.78 -11.61 -5.76
N ASN A 29 6.57 -10.64 -6.22
CA ASN A 29 7.23 -10.71 -7.51
C ASN A 29 8.60 -11.40 -7.43
N SER A 30 9.12 -11.82 -8.58
CA SER A 30 10.40 -12.54 -8.69
C SER A 30 11.59 -11.76 -8.13
N TYR A 31 11.59 -10.42 -8.28
CA TYR A 31 12.64 -9.57 -7.71
C TYR A 31 12.71 -9.69 -6.18
N ARG A 32 11.56 -9.65 -5.50
CA ARG A 32 11.50 -9.83 -4.04
C ARG A 32 11.82 -11.25 -3.63
N ALA A 33 11.20 -12.24 -4.28
CA ALA A 33 11.46 -13.66 -3.99
C ALA A 33 12.95 -14.04 -4.13
N GLY A 34 13.65 -13.42 -5.08
CA GLY A 34 15.10 -13.56 -5.28
C GLY A 34 15.98 -12.86 -4.24
N GLY A 35 15.42 -12.25 -3.20
CA GLY A 35 16.18 -11.51 -2.16
C GLY A 35 16.46 -10.05 -2.49
N GLY A 36 15.83 -9.49 -3.53
CA GLY A 36 16.04 -8.11 -3.96
C GLY A 36 15.82 -7.08 -2.86
N ALA A 37 16.83 -6.21 -2.64
CA ALA A 37 16.90 -5.21 -1.58
C ALA A 37 16.96 -5.76 -0.13
N GLY A 38 17.25 -7.05 0.05
CA GLY A 38 17.47 -7.65 1.37
C GLY A 38 16.22 -7.72 2.24
N PHE A 39 15.05 -7.97 1.62
CA PHE A 39 13.80 -8.19 2.36
C PHE A 39 13.87 -9.48 3.17
N ALA A 40 13.47 -9.41 4.45
CA ALA A 40 13.46 -10.56 5.33
C ALA A 40 12.38 -11.58 4.91
N GLY A 41 12.72 -12.87 5.00
CA GLY A 41 11.80 -13.96 4.63
C GLY A 41 11.59 -14.15 3.13
N THR A 42 12.44 -13.53 2.29
CA THR A 42 12.43 -13.74 0.84
C THR A 42 13.79 -14.21 0.36
N HIS A 43 13.92 -15.51 0.13
CA HIS A 43 15.08 -16.14 -0.49
C HIS A 43 14.60 -17.19 -1.51
N PRO A 44 15.37 -17.50 -2.57
CA PRO A 44 14.99 -18.54 -3.54
C PRO A 44 14.63 -19.90 -2.93
N THR A 45 15.23 -20.25 -1.78
CA THR A 45 14.94 -21.49 -1.05
C THR A 45 13.57 -21.50 -0.36
N ASP A 46 12.96 -20.33 -0.18
CA ASP A 46 11.66 -20.18 0.49
C ASP A 46 10.50 -20.16 -0.52
N VAL A 47 10.79 -20.30 -1.82
CA VAL A 47 9.79 -20.28 -2.89
C VAL A 47 9.00 -21.58 -2.90
N LEU A 48 7.71 -21.50 -2.55
CA LEU A 48 6.79 -22.63 -2.58
C LEU A 48 6.21 -22.88 -3.98
N ILE A 49 5.84 -21.81 -4.68
CA ILE A 49 5.25 -21.83 -6.02
C ILE A 49 5.87 -20.69 -6.81
N GLU A 50 6.34 -21.01 -8.01
CA GLU A 50 6.80 -20.02 -8.97
C GLU A 50 5.79 -19.88 -10.11
N GLU A 51 5.51 -18.64 -10.48
CA GLU A 51 4.64 -18.29 -11.61
C GLU A 51 5.47 -17.59 -12.67
N SER A 52 5.50 -18.16 -13.88
CA SER A 52 6.30 -17.64 -14.99
C SER A 52 5.58 -16.53 -15.76
N ARG A 53 4.26 -16.37 -15.59
CA ARG A 53 3.51 -15.30 -16.24
C ARG A 53 4.00 -13.94 -15.75
N PRO A 54 4.30 -13.00 -16.67
CA PRO A 54 4.59 -11.63 -16.29
C PRO A 54 3.43 -11.01 -15.53
N ILE A 55 3.71 -10.11 -14.58
CA ILE A 55 2.69 -9.34 -13.85
C ILE A 55 1.68 -8.69 -14.81
N ARG A 56 2.13 -8.21 -15.98
CA ARG A 56 1.24 -7.62 -16.99
C ARG A 56 0.19 -8.61 -17.51
N GLN A 57 0.57 -9.87 -17.73
CA GLN A 57 -0.36 -10.90 -18.19
C GLN A 57 -1.34 -11.28 -17.07
N VAL A 58 -0.86 -11.41 -15.84
CA VAL A 58 -1.72 -11.64 -14.67
C VAL A 58 -2.75 -10.51 -14.51
N LEU A 59 -2.34 -9.25 -14.67
CA LEU A 59 -3.22 -8.10 -14.63
C LEU A 59 -4.22 -8.09 -15.80
N HIS A 60 -3.76 -8.39 -17.02
CA HIS A 60 -4.63 -8.49 -18.20
C HIS A 60 -5.74 -9.54 -17.97
N ASP A 61 -5.37 -10.74 -17.53
CA ASP A 61 -6.31 -11.83 -17.31
C ASP A 61 -7.30 -11.50 -16.17
N HIS A 62 -6.82 -10.84 -15.12
CA HIS A 62 -7.66 -10.36 -14.04
C HIS A 62 -8.68 -9.32 -14.52
N ILE A 63 -8.26 -8.28 -15.24
CA ILE A 63 -9.16 -7.22 -15.72
C ILE A 63 -10.18 -7.77 -16.72
N ARG A 64 -9.77 -8.73 -17.56
CA ARG A 64 -10.68 -9.37 -18.54
C ARG A 64 -11.81 -10.16 -17.88
N THR A 65 -11.61 -10.67 -16.66
CA THR A 65 -12.53 -11.59 -15.99
C THR A 65 -13.22 -10.99 -14.77
N ALA A 66 -12.61 -9.97 -14.15
CA ALA A 66 -13.22 -9.23 -13.06
C ALA A 66 -14.31 -8.30 -13.58
N ASP A 67 -15.42 -8.22 -12.84
CA ASP A 67 -16.38 -7.15 -13.05
C ASP A 67 -15.62 -5.83 -12.86
N ALA A 68 -15.68 -4.91 -13.83
CA ALA A 68 -14.77 -3.76 -13.96
C ALA A 68 -14.89 -2.71 -12.84
N ARG A 69 -15.59 -3.03 -11.76
CA ARG A 69 -15.73 -2.20 -10.57
C ARG A 69 -14.54 -2.49 -9.66
N PRO A 70 -13.56 -1.59 -9.54
CA PRO A 70 -12.57 -1.71 -8.48
C PRO A 70 -13.33 -1.81 -7.15
N GLY A 71 -13.07 -2.89 -6.41
CA GLY A 71 -13.60 -3.04 -5.06
C GLY A 71 -13.21 -1.83 -4.21
N ALA A 72 -13.93 -1.62 -3.09
CA ALA A 72 -13.57 -0.57 -2.16
C ALA A 72 -12.07 -0.66 -1.83
N LEU A 73 -11.36 0.46 -1.87
CA LEU A 73 -9.98 0.54 -1.43
C LEU A 73 -9.94 0.28 0.08
N VAL A 74 -9.77 -0.99 0.45
CA VAL A 74 -9.55 -1.39 1.83
C VAL A 74 -8.08 -1.12 2.14
N SER A 75 -7.81 0.02 2.77
CA SER A 75 -6.49 0.30 3.36
C SER A 75 -6.54 -0.11 4.82
N ASP A 76 -6.14 -1.35 5.10
CA ASP A 76 -6.07 -1.92 6.47
C ASP A 76 -4.83 -1.46 7.25
N TRP A 77 -4.07 -0.50 6.71
CA TRP A 77 -2.94 0.13 7.38
C TRP A 77 -3.05 1.64 7.36
N ARG A 78 -2.42 2.26 8.36
CA ARG A 78 -2.25 3.71 8.48
C ARG A 78 -0.92 4.02 9.16
N PHE A 79 -0.45 5.24 8.98
CA PHE A 79 0.60 5.76 9.85
C PHE A 79 0.06 5.90 11.28
N ALA A 80 0.92 5.63 12.26
CA ALA A 80 0.64 6.03 13.64
C ALA A 80 0.59 7.57 13.71
N PRO A 81 -0.24 8.18 14.57
CA PRO A 81 -0.31 9.63 14.72
C PRO A 81 1.07 10.28 14.89
N MET A 82 1.37 11.32 14.10
CA MET A 82 2.63 12.08 14.13
C MET A 82 2.34 13.59 14.29
N PRO A 83 1.99 14.05 15.51
CA PRO A 83 1.57 15.42 15.74
C PRO A 83 2.52 16.47 15.15
N GLY A 84 1.95 17.48 14.48
CA GLY A 84 2.71 18.53 13.80
C GLY A 84 3.32 18.11 12.45
N THR A 85 3.14 16.86 12.02
CA THR A 85 3.64 16.36 10.73
C THR A 85 2.53 16.34 9.69
N SER A 86 2.87 16.64 8.43
CA SER A 86 1.94 16.43 7.32
C SER A 86 2.65 16.07 6.03
N VAL A 87 1.97 15.27 5.20
CA VAL A 87 2.36 14.99 3.82
C VAL A 87 1.73 16.04 2.91
N ILE A 88 2.52 16.53 1.96
CA ILE A 88 2.06 17.36 0.86
C ILE A 88 2.14 16.53 -0.42
N LEU A 89 1.08 16.55 -1.22
CA LEU A 89 1.04 15.89 -2.52
C LEU A 89 0.26 16.74 -3.52
N ASP A 90 0.70 16.74 -4.77
CA ASP A 90 0.04 17.43 -5.87
C ASP A 90 -0.68 16.40 -6.74
N SER A 91 -1.93 16.67 -7.11
CA SER A 91 -2.74 15.79 -7.99
C SER A 91 -3.59 16.62 -8.95
N GLY A 92 -4.19 15.98 -9.95
CA GLY A 92 -5.06 16.67 -10.90
C GLY A 92 -6.23 17.37 -10.18
N PRO A 93 -6.67 18.58 -10.61
CA PRO A 93 -7.76 19.30 -9.94
C PRO A 93 -9.05 18.50 -9.75
N GLY A 94 -9.34 17.56 -10.67
CA GLY A 94 -10.48 16.65 -10.57
C GLY A 94 -10.48 15.75 -9.33
N ALA A 95 -9.32 15.51 -8.70
CA ALA A 95 -9.22 14.71 -7.47
C ALA A 95 -10.03 15.31 -6.30
N ALA A 96 -10.28 16.62 -6.30
CA ALA A 96 -11.11 17.27 -5.30
C ALA A 96 -12.54 16.67 -5.23
N ALA A 97 -13.10 16.28 -6.37
CA ALA A 97 -14.43 15.69 -6.44
C ALA A 97 -14.53 14.32 -5.74
N HIS A 98 -13.39 13.66 -5.52
CA HIS A 98 -13.32 12.33 -4.91
C HIS A 98 -13.01 12.36 -3.40
N LEU A 99 -12.80 13.54 -2.80
CA LEU A 99 -12.51 13.65 -1.36
C LEU A 99 -13.61 13.08 -0.47
N ALA A 100 -14.88 13.14 -0.90
CA ALA A 100 -15.99 12.56 -0.16
C ALA A 100 -15.97 11.02 -0.14
N GLN A 101 -15.31 10.39 -1.12
CA GLN A 101 -15.25 8.94 -1.31
C GLN A 101 -13.92 8.34 -0.81
N ARG A 102 -13.11 9.14 -0.11
CA ARG A 102 -11.79 8.71 0.37
C ARG A 102 -11.90 7.62 1.45
N PRO A 103 -10.93 6.70 1.52
CA PRO A 103 -10.86 5.74 2.61
C PRO A 103 -10.65 6.44 3.96
N ALA A 104 -11.05 5.78 5.05
CA ALA A 104 -10.92 6.30 6.41
C ALA A 104 -9.48 6.69 6.79
N SER A 105 -8.48 6.00 6.22
CA SER A 105 -7.06 6.31 6.41
C SER A 105 -6.64 7.69 5.88
N LEU A 106 -7.46 8.31 5.02
CA LEU A 106 -7.21 9.62 4.41
C LEU A 106 -8.17 10.70 4.91
N SER A 107 -8.88 10.48 6.02
CA SER A 107 -9.90 11.41 6.55
C SER A 107 -9.38 12.82 6.86
N GLY A 108 -8.08 12.99 7.06
CA GLY A 108 -7.43 14.29 7.24
C GLY A 108 -7.03 15.01 5.94
N LEU A 109 -7.13 14.36 4.77
CA LEU A 109 -6.67 14.93 3.49
C LEU A 109 -7.50 16.17 3.09
N THR A 110 -6.87 17.31 2.90
CA THR A 110 -7.54 18.55 2.48
C THR A 110 -6.85 19.16 1.28
N ALA A 111 -7.62 19.70 0.32
CA ALA A 111 -7.07 20.53 -0.73
C ALA A 111 -6.62 21.89 -0.15
N ILE A 112 -5.43 22.35 -0.50
CA ILE A 112 -4.83 23.59 0.02
C ILE A 112 -4.46 24.60 -1.07
N GLY A 113 -4.80 24.33 -2.34
CA GLY A 113 -4.76 25.33 -3.41
C GLY A 113 -4.15 24.86 -4.73
N LEU A 114 -4.58 25.48 -5.83
CA LEU A 114 -4.05 25.23 -7.16
C LEU A 114 -2.64 25.81 -7.28
N GLN A 115 -1.71 25.00 -7.79
CA GLN A 115 -0.32 25.40 -8.00
C GLN A 115 -0.15 25.99 -9.42
N PRO A 116 0.90 26.81 -9.67
CA PRO A 116 1.20 27.34 -11.00
C PRO A 116 1.40 26.26 -12.08
N SER A 117 1.77 25.04 -11.67
CA SER A 117 1.86 23.86 -12.54
C SER A 117 0.52 23.32 -13.05
N GLY A 118 -0.61 23.85 -12.54
CA GLY A 118 -1.95 23.37 -12.86
C GLY A 118 -2.43 22.19 -12.00
N PHE A 119 -1.61 21.68 -11.09
CA PHE A 119 -2.01 20.64 -10.14
C PHE A 119 -2.62 21.25 -8.86
N LEU A 120 -3.61 20.58 -8.29
CA LEU A 120 -4.17 20.91 -6.99
C LEU A 120 -3.33 20.26 -5.89
N ARG A 121 -2.88 21.07 -4.94
CA ARG A 121 -2.12 20.59 -3.78
C ARG A 121 -3.05 20.11 -2.69
N PHE A 122 -2.70 18.99 -2.07
CA PHE A 122 -3.36 18.44 -0.90
C PHE A 122 -2.38 18.33 0.27
N ARG A 123 -2.94 18.40 1.48
CA ARG A 123 -2.25 18.19 2.75
C ARG A 123 -2.94 17.07 3.52
N LEU A 124 -2.17 16.11 4.02
CA LEU A 124 -2.63 15.08 4.94
C LEU A 124 -1.86 15.22 6.25
N PRO A 125 -2.49 15.63 7.37
CA PRO A 125 -1.87 15.51 8.68
C PRO A 125 -1.65 14.04 9.02
N LEU A 126 -0.49 13.73 9.60
CA LEU A 126 -0.13 12.37 10.02
C LEU A 126 -0.28 12.19 11.53
#